data_AF-A0A971B6J7-F1
#
_entry.id   AF-A0A971B6J7-F1
#
_cell.length_a   1.000
_cell.length_b   1.000
_cell.length_c   1.000
_cell.angle_alpha   90.00
_cell.angle_beta   90.00
_cell.angle_gamma   90.00
#
_symmetry.space_group_name_H-M   'P 1'
#
loop_
_entity.id
_entity.type
_entity.pdbx_description
1 polymer ?
#
loop_
_entity_poly.entity_id
_entity_poly.type
_entity_poly.pdbx_seq_one_letter_code
_entity_poly.pdbx_strand_id
1 'polypeptide(L)'
;MDCKCSTTDKRVDAVLEQFQRDFGTLIELPTKDLTAFSHPGVRVFVFGFSAKELPEQFARRELRRRAEAINWHYSECDKLPNWMMIAPMLVVPDCDVAYHVTRTVNLGSIMTDGILPGNPAISTTGRADCEGNIYVCPEIGEPKTDADSEPTKGTAFWWHWHFRHKNRFNDPHWAILTLRLRGLSARIYRDMWSSSGLIVSGVERIPSDAIEVLSSV
;
A
#
# COMPACT_ATOMS: atom_id res chain seq x y z
N MET A 1 11.15 -25.95 -27.64
CA MET A 1 11.47 -25.21 -26.40
C MET A 1 10.16 -25.04 -25.67
N ASP A 2 9.86 -25.96 -24.76
CA ASP A 2 8.60 -25.97 -24.04
C ASP A 2 8.61 -24.92 -22.94
N CYS A 3 7.68 -23.97 -23.07
CA CYS A 3 7.41 -22.95 -22.08
C CYS A 3 6.74 -23.62 -20.87
N LYS A 4 7.51 -23.96 -19.85
CA LYS A 4 6.99 -24.37 -18.55
C LYS A 4 6.32 -23.17 -17.87
N CYS A 5 5.05 -22.95 -18.20
CA CYS A 5 4.21 -22.01 -17.49
C CYS A 5 3.88 -22.59 -16.10
N SER A 6 4.52 -21.99 -15.09
CA SER A 6 4.21 -21.95 -13.66
C SER A 6 3.40 -23.11 -13.05
N THR A 7 4.07 -23.86 -12.18
CA THR A 7 3.44 -24.38 -10.96
C THR A 7 2.93 -23.21 -10.12
N THR A 8 1.68 -22.79 -10.35
CA THR A 8 0.94 -22.11 -9.29
C THR A 8 0.86 -23.10 -8.13
N ASP A 9 1.21 -22.65 -6.92
CA ASP A 9 1.14 -23.49 -5.73
C ASP A 9 -0.30 -24.01 -5.60
N LYS A 10 -0.52 -25.33 -5.57
CA LYS A 10 -1.87 -25.93 -5.49
C LYS A 10 -2.68 -25.37 -4.32
N ARG A 11 -2.01 -24.83 -3.29
CA ARG A 11 -2.63 -24.13 -2.16
C ARG A 11 -3.26 -22.79 -2.56
N VAL A 12 -2.61 -22.04 -3.45
CA VAL A 12 -3.12 -20.77 -3.99
C VAL A 12 -4.36 -21.02 -4.84
N ASP A 13 -4.33 -22.04 -5.71
CA ASP A 13 -5.48 -22.37 -6.56
C ASP A 13 -6.71 -22.77 -5.73
N ALA A 14 -6.54 -23.64 -4.73
CA ALA A 14 -7.63 -24.05 -3.83
C ALA A 14 -8.23 -22.87 -3.04
N VAL A 15 -7.37 -21.93 -2.62
CA VAL A 15 -7.79 -20.70 -1.94
C VAL A 15 -8.59 -19.79 -2.88
N LEU A 16 -8.09 -19.57 -4.10
CA LEU A 16 -8.75 -18.76 -5.12
C LEU A 16 -10.10 -19.35 -5.54
N GLU A 17 -10.19 -20.67 -5.68
CA GLU A 17 -11.46 -21.38 -5.91
C GLU A 17 -12.44 -21.15 -4.76
N GLN A 18 -11.98 -21.15 -3.51
CA GLN A 18 -12.83 -20.86 -2.36
C GLN A 18 -13.32 -19.41 -2.38
N PHE A 19 -12.44 -18.45 -2.67
CA PHE A 19 -12.85 -17.06 -2.83
C PHE A 19 -13.86 -16.89 -3.98
N GLN A 20 -13.65 -17.55 -5.12
CA GLN A 20 -14.57 -17.49 -6.25
C GLN A 20 -15.95 -18.06 -5.88
N ARG A 21 -16.00 -19.18 -5.14
CA ARG A 21 -17.27 -19.76 -4.65
C ARG A 21 -18.02 -18.80 -3.73
N ASP A 22 -17.31 -18.12 -2.84
CA ASP A 22 -17.93 -17.35 -1.75
C ASP A 22 -18.23 -15.89 -2.13
N PHE A 23 -17.52 -15.35 -3.13
CA PHE A 23 -17.55 -13.93 -3.46
C PHE A 23 -17.83 -13.62 -4.94
N GLY A 24 -17.96 -14.64 -5.79
CA GLY A 24 -18.34 -14.50 -7.19
C GLY A 24 -17.15 -14.48 -8.15
N THR A 25 -17.19 -13.64 -9.16
CA THR A 25 -16.29 -13.75 -10.32
C THR A 25 -14.86 -13.36 -9.98
N LEU A 26 -13.94 -14.30 -10.16
CA LEU A 26 -12.51 -14.06 -10.18
C LEU A 26 -12.08 -13.63 -11.59
N ILE A 27 -11.52 -12.43 -11.71
CA ILE A 27 -10.83 -11.98 -12.90
C ILE A 27 -9.35 -11.84 -12.56
N GLU A 28 -8.50 -12.61 -13.23
CA GLU A 28 -7.08 -12.31 -13.27
C GLU A 28 -6.88 -11.12 -14.20
N LEU A 29 -6.51 -9.97 -13.65
CA LEU A 29 -6.17 -8.82 -14.47
C LEU A 29 -4.70 -8.96 -14.90
N PRO A 30 -4.40 -8.94 -16.21
CA PRO A 30 -3.02 -8.87 -16.67
C PRO A 30 -2.38 -7.62 -16.08
N THR A 31 -1.24 -7.78 -15.42
CA THR A 31 -0.48 -6.66 -14.82
C THR A 31 -0.17 -5.53 -15.83
N LYS A 32 -0.11 -5.85 -17.13
CA LYS A 32 0.06 -4.89 -18.23
C LYS A 32 -1.13 -3.94 -18.44
N ASP A 33 -2.36 -4.37 -18.15
CA ASP A 33 -3.58 -3.56 -18.31
C ASP A 33 -3.87 -2.69 -17.07
N LEU A 34 -3.12 -2.97 -16.01
CA LEU A 34 -3.10 -2.29 -14.74
C LEU A 34 -1.83 -1.42 -14.67
N THR A 35 -1.69 -0.44 -15.56
CA THR A 35 -0.49 0.40 -15.76
C THR A 35 0.05 1.17 -14.52
N ALA A 36 -0.57 1.03 -13.35
CA ALA A 36 -0.09 1.50 -12.05
C ALA A 36 0.67 0.42 -11.22
N PHE A 37 0.54 -0.86 -11.56
CA PHE A 37 0.96 -1.99 -10.75
C PHE A 37 2.28 -2.54 -11.29
N SER A 38 3.36 -2.46 -10.52
CA SER A 38 4.69 -2.54 -11.13
C SER A 38 5.72 -3.20 -10.23
N HIS A 39 5.41 -4.40 -9.75
CA HIS A 39 6.46 -5.34 -9.39
C HIS A 39 6.42 -6.52 -10.37
N PRO A 40 7.51 -6.78 -11.13
CA PRO A 40 7.62 -7.98 -11.96
C PRO A 40 7.41 -9.23 -11.11
N GLY A 41 6.56 -10.15 -11.55
CA GLY A 41 6.33 -11.44 -10.91
C GLY A 41 5.19 -11.52 -9.89
N VAL A 42 4.43 -10.44 -9.66
CA VAL A 42 3.29 -10.44 -8.73
C VAL A 42 2.00 -10.70 -9.48
N ARG A 43 1.28 -11.76 -9.10
CA ARG A 43 -0.09 -11.99 -9.56
C ARG A 43 -1.04 -11.20 -8.67
N VAL A 44 -1.76 -10.26 -9.28
CA VAL A 44 -2.85 -9.53 -8.62
C VAL A 44 -4.15 -10.19 -9.05
N PHE A 45 -4.93 -10.65 -8.07
CA PHE A 45 -6.21 -11.29 -8.29
C PHE A 45 -7.32 -10.29 -7.99
N VAL A 46 -8.25 -10.13 -8.92
CA VAL A 46 -9.29 -9.12 -8.83
C VAL A 46 -10.63 -9.82 -8.74
N PHE A 47 -11.33 -9.57 -7.63
CA PHE A 47 -12.62 -10.15 -7.32
C PHE A 47 -13.70 -9.12 -7.58
N GLY A 48 -14.54 -9.40 -8.56
CA GLY A 48 -15.69 -8.59 -8.91
C GLY A 48 -16.93 -9.15 -8.23
N PHE A 49 -17.55 -8.33 -7.40
CA PHE A 49 -18.80 -8.72 -6.76
C PHE A 49 -19.94 -8.48 -7.73
N SER A 50 -20.72 -9.53 -7.99
CA SER A 50 -22.13 -9.36 -8.23
C SER A 50 -22.76 -9.06 -6.87
N ALA A 51 -23.17 -7.82 -6.61
CA ALA A 51 -23.75 -7.33 -5.35
C ALA A 51 -25.08 -8.02 -4.94
N LYS A 52 -25.41 -9.18 -5.51
CA LYS A 52 -26.73 -9.82 -5.43
C LYS A 52 -26.91 -10.78 -4.24
N GLU A 53 -25.86 -11.15 -3.51
CA GLU A 53 -25.97 -12.26 -2.52
C GLU A 53 -25.53 -11.92 -1.08
N LEU A 54 -24.78 -10.84 -0.84
CA LEU A 54 -24.38 -10.38 0.49
C LEU A 54 -24.48 -8.85 0.60
N PRO A 55 -24.83 -8.29 1.78
CA PRO A 55 -24.64 -6.87 2.03
C PRO A 55 -23.19 -6.48 1.74
N GLU A 56 -22.98 -5.47 0.90
CA GLU A 56 -21.68 -5.09 0.35
C GLU A 56 -20.59 -4.93 1.44
N GLN A 57 -20.93 -4.29 2.56
CA GLN A 57 -20.02 -4.10 3.69
C GLN A 57 -19.65 -5.39 4.43
N PHE A 58 -20.53 -6.38 4.45
CA PHE A 58 -20.22 -7.69 5.03
C PHE A 58 -19.24 -8.44 4.14
N ALA A 59 -19.48 -8.46 2.82
CA ALA A 59 -18.59 -9.08 1.85
C ALA A 59 -17.18 -8.45 1.87
N ARG A 60 -17.10 -7.12 1.96
CA ARG A 60 -15.82 -6.38 2.09
C ARG A 60 -15.01 -6.82 3.31
N ARG A 61 -15.63 -6.81 4.49
CA ARG A 61 -14.97 -7.20 5.74
C ARG A 61 -14.55 -8.67 5.75
N GLU A 62 -15.41 -9.55 5.27
CA GLU A 62 -15.10 -10.99 5.25
C GLU A 62 -14.03 -11.33 4.22
N LEU A 63 -14.03 -10.69 3.04
CA LEU A 63 -12.94 -10.86 2.06
C LEU A 63 -11.61 -10.41 2.66
N ARG A 64 -11.56 -9.20 3.24
CA ARG A 64 -10.36 -8.66 3.90
C ARG A 64 -9.84 -9.61 4.97
N ARG A 65 -10.71 -10.02 5.90
CA ARG A 65 -10.35 -10.93 7.00
C ARG A 65 -9.73 -12.23 6.48
N ARG A 66 -10.32 -12.84 5.45
CA ARG A 66 -9.82 -14.09 4.86
C ARG A 66 -8.51 -13.90 4.10
N ALA A 67 -8.37 -12.82 3.34
CA ALA A 67 -7.14 -12.49 2.63
C ALA A 67 -5.99 -12.29 3.63
N GLU A 68 -6.20 -11.50 4.67
CA GLU A 68 -5.17 -11.23 5.69
C GLU A 68 -4.79 -12.51 6.46
N ALA A 69 -5.74 -13.41 6.74
CA ALA A 69 -5.49 -14.69 7.40
C ALA A 69 -4.56 -15.63 6.63
N ILE A 70 -4.42 -15.45 5.31
CA ILE A 70 -3.51 -16.20 4.45
C ILE A 70 -2.31 -15.37 3.98
N ASN A 71 -2.05 -14.22 4.62
CA ASN A 71 -1.01 -13.26 4.24
C ASN A 71 -1.17 -12.69 2.83
N TRP A 72 -2.40 -12.34 2.46
CA TRP A 72 -2.72 -11.61 1.25
C TRP A 72 -3.17 -10.19 1.59
N HIS A 73 -2.70 -9.23 0.80
CA HIS A 73 -3.10 -7.84 0.88
C HIS A 73 -4.48 -7.69 0.24
N TYR A 74 -5.37 -6.95 0.90
CA TYR A 74 -6.68 -6.56 0.40
C TYR A 74 -6.67 -5.07 0.01
N SER A 75 -7.30 -4.73 -1.12
CA SER A 75 -7.50 -3.35 -1.50
C SER A 75 -8.83 -3.07 -2.18
N GLU A 76 -9.34 -1.86 -1.95
CA GLU A 76 -10.42 -1.27 -2.73
C GLU A 76 -9.85 -0.47 -3.90
N CYS A 77 -10.54 -0.47 -5.05
CA CYS A 77 -10.13 0.28 -6.23
C CYS A 77 -11.11 1.42 -6.50
N ASP A 78 -10.70 2.67 -6.32
CA ASP A 78 -11.57 3.83 -6.55
C ASP A 78 -12.05 3.92 -8.02
N LYS A 79 -11.29 3.37 -8.97
CA LYS A 79 -11.65 3.32 -10.39
C LYS A 79 -12.68 2.24 -10.71
N LEU A 80 -12.83 1.27 -9.82
CA LEU A 80 -13.68 0.10 -9.97
C LEU A 80 -14.42 -0.14 -8.64
N PRO A 81 -15.40 0.72 -8.29
CA PRO A 81 -15.97 0.79 -6.93
C PRO A 81 -16.61 -0.51 -6.43
N ASN A 82 -16.95 -1.44 -7.32
CA ASN A 82 -17.52 -2.77 -7.00
C ASN A 82 -16.50 -3.92 -7.04
N TRP A 83 -15.22 -3.59 -7.17
CA TRP A 83 -14.13 -4.55 -7.29
C TRP A 83 -13.21 -4.45 -6.10
N MET A 84 -12.93 -5.61 -5.52
CA MET A 84 -11.93 -5.77 -4.48
C MET A 84 -10.77 -6.56 -5.03
N MET A 85 -9.57 -6.12 -4.69
CA MET A 85 -8.35 -6.74 -5.19
C MET A 85 -7.67 -7.42 -4.02
N ILE A 86 -7.16 -8.62 -4.26
CA ILE A 86 -6.27 -9.28 -3.32
C ILE A 86 -5.02 -9.75 -4.05
N ALA A 87 -3.89 -9.67 -3.35
CA ALA A 87 -2.63 -10.17 -3.88
C ALA A 87 -1.81 -10.78 -2.74
N PRO A 88 -0.97 -11.79 -3.00
CA PRO A 88 -0.02 -12.27 -2.01
C PRO A 88 0.82 -11.12 -1.44
N MET A 89 0.97 -11.05 -0.11
CA MET A 89 1.89 -10.10 0.50
C MET A 89 3.33 -10.52 0.20
N LEU A 90 4.05 -9.67 -0.53
CA LEU A 90 5.47 -9.87 -0.79
C LEU A 90 6.28 -9.21 0.29
N VAL A 91 6.59 -9.99 1.31
CA VAL A 91 7.33 -9.55 2.49
C VAL A 91 8.73 -9.08 2.09
N VAL A 92 9.14 -7.95 2.64
CA VAL A 92 10.48 -7.36 2.50
C VAL A 92 11.13 -7.39 3.88
N PRO A 93 11.73 -8.52 4.29
CA PRO A 93 12.16 -8.73 5.68
C PRO A 93 13.35 -7.85 6.09
N ASP A 94 14.16 -7.41 5.12
CA ASP A 94 15.42 -6.70 5.38
C ASP A 94 15.31 -5.17 5.18
N CYS A 95 14.12 -4.60 5.33
CA CYS A 95 13.92 -3.15 5.23
C CYS A 95 14.16 -2.49 6.61
N ASP A 96 15.40 -2.12 6.88
CA ASP A 96 15.80 -1.45 8.13
C ASP A 96 15.42 0.04 8.16
N VAL A 97 15.39 0.68 6.99
CA VAL A 97 15.10 2.11 6.82
C VAL A 97 14.09 2.29 5.70
N ALA A 98 13.11 3.16 5.93
CA ALA A 98 12.18 3.62 4.91
C ALA A 98 11.89 5.11 5.06
N TYR A 99 11.21 5.69 4.07
CA TYR A 99 10.90 7.10 4.02
C TYR A 99 9.40 7.31 3.94
N HIS A 100 8.88 8.26 4.71
CA HIS A 100 7.47 8.61 4.72
C HIS A 100 7.30 10.08 4.36
N VAL A 101 6.34 10.38 3.49
CA VAL A 101 6.03 11.74 3.07
C VAL A 101 4.74 12.17 3.72
N THR A 102 4.78 13.29 4.44
CA THR A 102 3.64 13.81 5.21
C THR A 102 3.52 15.31 5.05
N ARG A 103 2.35 15.88 5.37
CA ARG A 103 2.19 17.34 5.42
C ARG A 103 2.94 17.90 6.62
N THR A 104 3.55 19.06 6.45
CA THR A 104 4.32 19.74 7.52
C THR A 104 3.46 20.01 8.76
N VAL A 105 2.16 20.29 8.58
CA VAL A 105 1.19 20.48 9.68
C VAL A 105 1.05 19.27 10.61
N ASN A 106 1.42 18.07 10.15
CA ASN A 106 1.38 16.85 10.95
C ASN A 106 2.68 16.60 11.74
N LEU A 107 3.75 17.37 11.50
CA LEU A 107 5.05 17.11 12.12
C LEU A 107 4.98 17.18 13.64
N GLY A 108 4.24 18.14 14.20
CA GLY A 108 4.10 18.27 15.65
C GLY A 108 3.51 17.03 16.33
N SER A 109 2.42 16.48 15.78
CA SER A 109 1.83 15.25 16.31
C SER A 109 2.72 14.03 16.04
N ILE A 110 3.34 13.93 14.85
CA ILE A 110 4.23 12.81 14.54
C ILE A 110 5.44 12.77 15.47
N MET A 111 6.07 13.91 15.75
CA MET A 111 7.22 13.97 16.65
C MET A 111 6.84 13.73 18.12
N THR A 112 5.57 13.93 18.49
CA THR A 112 5.08 13.71 19.86
C THR A 112 4.59 12.27 20.05
N ASP A 113 3.73 11.79 19.15
CA ASP A 113 2.96 10.54 19.31
C ASP A 113 3.53 9.37 18.49
N GLY A 114 4.40 9.67 17.53
CA GLY A 114 4.85 8.75 16.49
C GLY A 114 3.94 8.76 15.25
N ILE A 115 4.20 7.86 14.30
CA ILE A 115 3.31 7.65 13.15
C ILE A 115 2.33 6.53 13.51
N LEU A 116 1.05 6.87 13.51
CA LEU A 116 -0.04 5.91 13.71
C LEU A 116 -0.44 5.29 12.36
N PRO A 117 -0.81 4.00 12.33
CA PRO A 117 -1.46 3.40 11.18
C PRO A 117 -2.77 4.11 10.85
N GLY A 118 -3.20 4.01 9.59
CA GLY A 118 -4.51 4.52 9.19
C GLY A 118 -5.63 3.91 10.05
N ASN A 119 -6.62 4.73 10.42
CA ASN A 119 -7.80 4.31 11.17
C ASN A 119 -9.01 5.09 10.63
N PRO A 120 -10.20 4.48 10.49
CA PRO A 120 -11.43 5.17 10.09
C PRO A 120 -11.68 6.53 10.77
N ALA A 121 -11.30 6.71 12.03
CA ALA A 121 -11.52 7.96 12.77
C ALA A 121 -10.62 9.14 12.31
N ILE A 122 -9.47 8.85 11.70
CA ILE A 122 -8.47 9.85 11.29
C ILE A 122 -8.09 9.75 9.80
N SER A 123 -8.62 8.74 9.11
CA SER A 123 -8.35 8.52 7.70
C SER A 123 -8.96 9.66 6.89
N THR A 124 -8.14 10.24 6.03
CA THR A 124 -8.61 11.23 5.08
C THR A 124 -9.22 10.55 3.84
N THR A 125 -9.03 9.24 3.67
CA THR A 125 -9.60 8.44 2.57
C THR A 125 -10.72 7.53 3.07
N GLY A 126 -11.76 7.35 2.25
CA GLY A 126 -12.84 6.39 2.52
C GLY A 126 -12.43 4.93 2.29
N ARG A 127 -11.20 4.71 1.80
CA ARG A 127 -10.66 3.40 1.47
C ARG A 127 -10.37 2.57 2.72
N ALA A 128 -11.01 1.41 2.82
CA ALA A 128 -10.81 0.49 3.94
C ALA A 128 -9.39 -0.11 3.98
N ASP A 129 -8.69 -0.17 2.85
CA ASP A 129 -7.36 -0.77 2.76
C ASP A 129 -6.24 0.07 3.36
N CYS A 130 -6.51 1.32 3.71
CA CYS A 130 -5.56 2.16 4.44
C CYS A 130 -5.58 1.90 5.96
N GLU A 131 -6.61 1.21 6.47
CA GLU A 131 -6.73 0.91 7.90
C GLU A 131 -5.67 -0.09 8.35
N GLY A 132 -4.95 0.21 9.44
CA GLY A 132 -3.90 -0.64 9.99
C GLY A 132 -2.57 -0.56 9.23
N ASN A 133 -2.47 0.29 8.21
CA ASN A 133 -1.32 0.40 7.33
C ASN A 133 -0.62 1.76 7.43
N ILE A 134 0.71 1.76 7.33
CA ILE A 134 1.56 2.93 7.14
C ILE A 134 2.27 2.78 5.79
N TYR A 135 2.09 3.75 4.91
CA TYR A 135 2.68 3.73 3.56
C TYR A 135 4.02 4.43 3.57
N VAL A 136 5.04 3.75 3.06
CA VAL A 136 6.43 4.24 3.03
C VAL A 136 7.09 3.94 1.68
N CYS A 137 8.26 4.51 1.46
CA CYS A 137 9.10 4.29 0.30
C CYS A 137 10.47 3.75 0.75
N PRO A 138 11.06 2.76 0.06
CA PRO A 138 12.38 2.22 0.42
C PRO A 138 13.54 3.14 -0.02
N GLU A 139 13.31 4.04 -0.98
CA GLU A 139 14.34 4.84 -1.61
C GLU A 139 14.10 6.34 -1.38
N ILE A 140 15.11 7.04 -0.88
CA ILE A 140 15.07 8.50 -0.71
C ILE A 140 14.98 9.23 -2.04
N GLY A 141 15.77 8.81 -3.03
CA GLY A 141 16.00 9.54 -4.27
C GLY A 141 16.88 10.78 -4.07
N GLU A 142 16.95 11.62 -5.09
CA GLU A 142 17.69 12.88 -5.05
C GLU A 142 16.74 14.06 -5.26
N PRO A 143 16.94 15.18 -4.53
CA PRO A 143 16.23 16.41 -4.83
C PRO A 143 16.64 16.92 -6.21
N LYS A 144 15.69 17.52 -6.93
CA LYS A 144 16.01 18.31 -8.13
C LYS A 144 16.22 19.77 -7.72
N THR A 145 17.23 20.39 -8.31
CA THR A 145 17.58 21.80 -8.06
C THR A 145 16.62 22.77 -8.74
N ASP A 146 15.95 22.29 -9.79
CA ASP A 146 14.89 23.01 -10.50
C ASP A 146 13.52 22.58 -9.94
N ALA A 147 12.68 23.56 -9.59
CA ALA A 147 11.40 23.33 -8.92
C ALA A 147 10.39 22.56 -9.80
N ASP A 148 10.49 22.72 -11.12
CA ASP A 148 9.58 22.11 -12.08
C ASP A 148 10.07 20.75 -12.61
N SER A 149 11.30 20.36 -12.24
CA SER A 149 11.89 19.10 -12.64
C SER A 149 11.39 17.93 -11.76
N GLU A 150 10.78 16.93 -12.38
CA GLU A 150 10.26 15.74 -11.70
C GLU A 150 11.42 14.86 -11.18
N PRO A 151 11.46 14.51 -9.87
CA PRO A 151 12.43 13.55 -9.33
C PRO A 151 12.22 12.13 -9.86
N THR A 152 13.14 11.21 -9.54
CA THR A 152 13.03 9.80 -9.94
C THR A 152 11.76 9.17 -9.38
N LYS A 153 10.85 8.74 -10.26
CA LYS A 153 9.55 8.18 -9.89
C LYS A 153 9.67 7.06 -8.86
N GLY A 154 8.82 7.13 -7.84
CA GLY A 154 8.75 6.11 -6.80
C GLY A 154 9.68 6.31 -5.60
N THR A 155 10.52 7.36 -5.62
CA THR A 155 11.35 7.77 -4.48
C THR A 155 10.61 8.71 -3.52
N ALA A 156 11.15 8.91 -2.31
CA ALA A 156 10.59 9.84 -1.34
C ALA A 156 10.55 11.28 -1.87
N PHE A 157 11.60 11.74 -2.56
CA PHE A 157 11.59 13.05 -3.21
C PHE A 157 10.55 13.16 -4.32
N TRP A 158 10.29 12.08 -5.07
CA TRP A 158 9.20 12.10 -6.05
C TRP A 158 7.82 12.20 -5.39
N TRP A 159 7.56 11.47 -4.31
CA TRP A 159 6.31 11.59 -3.58
C TRP A 159 6.13 12.97 -2.95
N HIS A 160 7.20 13.55 -2.40
CA HIS A 160 7.21 14.95 -1.91
C HIS A 160 6.85 15.94 -3.02
N TRP A 161 7.53 15.86 -4.17
CA TRP A 161 7.22 16.68 -5.34
C TRP A 161 5.80 16.45 -5.85
N HIS A 162 5.37 15.19 -5.95
CA HIS A 162 4.03 14.81 -6.43
C HIS A 162 2.97 15.42 -5.53
N PHE A 163 3.07 15.25 -4.22
CA PHE A 163 2.06 15.79 -3.31
C PHE A 163 2.11 17.32 -3.24
N ARG A 164 3.28 17.96 -3.32
CA ARG A 164 3.36 19.44 -3.40
C ARG A 164 2.55 20.02 -4.56
N HIS A 165 2.54 19.35 -5.72
CA HIS A 165 1.86 19.85 -6.93
C HIS A 165 0.48 19.22 -7.18
N LYS A 166 0.25 18.01 -6.67
CA LYS A 166 -0.92 17.18 -6.94
C LYS A 166 -1.41 16.54 -5.64
N ASN A 167 -2.07 17.33 -4.80
CA ASN A 167 -2.77 16.83 -3.62
C ASN A 167 -4.15 17.45 -3.49
N ARG A 168 -5.07 16.69 -2.88
CA ARG A 168 -6.44 17.14 -2.63
C ARG A 168 -6.60 18.16 -1.50
N PHE A 169 -5.56 18.36 -0.68
CA PHE A 169 -5.59 19.29 0.45
C PHE A 169 -5.23 20.71 0.04
N ASN A 170 -4.76 20.91 -1.20
CA ASN A 170 -4.22 22.17 -1.70
C ASN A 170 -3.10 22.74 -0.79
N ASP A 171 -2.36 21.85 -0.11
CA ASP A 171 -1.27 22.20 0.79
C ASP A 171 0.06 21.92 0.06
N PRO A 172 0.88 22.94 -0.25
CA PRO A 172 2.16 22.74 -0.92
C PRO A 172 3.27 22.29 0.06
N HIS A 173 3.05 22.35 1.38
CA HIS A 173 4.09 22.15 2.38
C HIS A 173 4.11 20.70 2.88
N TRP A 174 5.03 19.92 2.31
CA TRP A 174 5.24 18.53 2.68
C TRP A 174 6.65 18.32 3.23
N ALA A 175 6.82 17.28 4.03
CA ALA A 175 8.07 16.89 4.63
C ALA A 175 8.38 15.42 4.30
N ILE A 176 9.67 15.10 4.31
CA ILE A 176 10.16 13.72 4.22
C ILE A 176 10.69 13.33 5.59
N LEU A 177 10.21 12.19 6.08
CA LEU A 177 10.64 11.55 7.30
C LEU A 177 11.48 10.31 6.96
N THR A 178 12.61 10.15 7.62
CA THR A 178 13.35 8.89 7.67
C THR A 178 12.81 8.07 8.84
N LEU A 179 12.51 6.80 8.60
CA LEU A 179 11.95 5.87 9.57
C LEU A 179 12.91 4.71 9.78
N ARG A 180 13.32 4.48 11.02
CA ARG A 180 14.08 3.29 11.42
C ARG A 180 13.08 2.19 11.77
N LEU A 181 13.05 1.14 10.96
CA LEU A 181 12.10 0.04 11.12
C LEU A 181 12.70 -1.17 11.84
N ARG A 182 14.03 -1.22 11.95
CA ARG A 182 14.74 -2.29 12.63
C ARG A 182 14.29 -2.43 14.09
N GLY A 183 13.95 -3.66 14.49
CA GLY A 183 13.51 -3.96 15.86
C GLY A 183 12.02 -3.70 16.12
N LEU A 184 11.29 -3.14 15.15
CA LEU A 184 9.82 -3.10 15.21
C LEU A 184 9.29 -4.51 14.91
N SER A 185 8.26 -4.94 15.65
CA SER A 185 7.50 -6.16 15.33
C SER A 185 6.51 -5.90 14.19
N ALA A 186 7.01 -5.32 13.09
CA ALA A 186 6.23 -4.89 11.95
C ALA A 186 6.30 -5.92 10.81
N ARG A 187 5.22 -6.01 10.04
CA ARG A 187 5.24 -6.66 8.73
C ARG A 187 5.47 -5.60 7.67
N ILE A 188 6.54 -5.77 6.89
CA ILE A 188 6.86 -4.88 5.77
C ILE A 188 6.66 -5.66 4.48
N TYR A 189 5.85 -5.14 3.56
CA TYR A 189 5.59 -5.79 2.29
C TYR A 189 5.36 -4.78 1.17
N ARG A 190 5.48 -5.24 -0.08
CA ARG A 190 5.24 -4.41 -1.27
C ARG A 190 3.79 -3.92 -1.31
N ASP A 191 3.60 -2.63 -1.56
CA ASP A 191 2.31 -2.09 -1.93
C ASP A 191 1.90 -2.67 -3.29
N MET A 192 0.66 -3.15 -3.40
CA MET A 192 0.18 -3.67 -4.68
C MET A 192 -0.03 -2.55 -5.71
N TRP A 193 -0.27 -1.31 -5.27
CA TRP A 193 -0.57 -0.17 -6.14
C TRP A 193 0.64 0.65 -6.57
N SER A 194 1.82 0.29 -6.11
CA SER A 194 3.03 1.06 -6.33
C SER A 194 4.21 0.15 -6.63
N SER A 195 4.98 0.43 -7.69
CA SER A 195 6.22 -0.30 -8.00
C SER A 195 7.22 -0.30 -6.86
N SER A 196 7.23 0.80 -6.13
CA SER A 196 8.27 1.18 -5.19
C SER A 196 7.73 1.28 -3.77
N GLY A 197 6.42 1.48 -3.60
CA GLY A 197 5.79 1.62 -2.30
C GLY A 197 5.94 0.36 -1.44
N LEU A 198 6.10 0.59 -0.15
CA LEU A 198 6.02 -0.42 0.89
C LEU A 198 4.90 -0.07 1.84
N ILE A 199 4.34 -1.11 2.46
CA ILE A 199 3.39 -1.00 3.55
C ILE A 199 4.04 -1.60 4.79
N VAL A 200 3.98 -0.83 5.88
CA VAL A 200 4.29 -1.28 7.24
C VAL A 200 2.97 -1.52 7.95
N SER A 201 2.74 -2.74 8.44
CA SER A 201 1.52 -3.12 9.15
C SER A 201 1.81 -3.97 10.40
N GLY A 202 0.78 -4.24 11.20
CA GLY A 202 0.88 -5.05 12.40
C GLY A 202 1.56 -4.36 13.59
N VAL A 203 1.77 -3.05 13.50
CA VAL A 203 2.29 -2.21 14.59
C VAL A 203 1.22 -1.27 15.11
N GLU A 204 1.27 -0.94 16.40
CA GLU A 204 0.43 0.11 16.99
C GLU A 204 0.86 1.49 16.50
N ARG A 205 2.17 1.71 16.36
CA ARG A 205 2.80 2.95 15.90
C ARG A 205 4.25 2.72 15.47
N ILE A 206 4.80 3.65 14.69
CA ILE A 206 6.25 3.86 14.60
C ILE A 206 6.61 4.93 15.65
N PRO A 207 7.44 4.60 16.66
CA PRO A 207 7.71 5.51 17.77
C PRO A 207 8.54 6.72 17.33
N SER A 208 8.39 7.85 18.01
CA SER A 208 9.02 9.12 17.61
C SER A 208 10.55 9.10 17.64
N ASP A 209 11.15 8.28 18.49
CA ASP A 209 12.60 8.06 18.55
C ASP A 209 13.17 7.29 17.35
N ALA A 210 12.30 6.64 16.56
CA ALA A 210 12.63 5.99 15.31
C ALA A 210 12.44 6.93 14.08
N ILE A 211 12.07 8.20 14.30
CA ILE A 211 11.72 9.15 13.25
C ILE A 211 12.74 10.30 13.21
N GLU A 212 13.19 10.63 12.01
CA GLU A 212 14.05 11.79 11.76
C GLU A 212 13.46 12.62 10.61
N VAL A 213 13.37 13.94 10.78
CA VAL A 213 12.93 14.85 9.72
C VAL A 213 14.12 15.11 8.79
N LEU A 214 14.02 14.61 7.56
CA LEU A 214 15.07 14.76 6.55
C LEU A 214 14.95 16.09 5.79
N SER A 215 13.74 16.45 5.41
CA SER A 215 13.44 17.68 4.67
C SER A 215 12.11 18.26 5.12
N SER A 216 12.10 19.56 5.41
CA SER A 216 10.93 20.34 5.79
C SER A 216 10.99 21.72 5.11
N VAL A 217 10.79 21.74 3.80
CA VAL A 217 10.73 22.98 3.00
C VAL A 217 9.39 23.05 2.30
#